data_AF-A0AAD5JLH1-F1
#
_entry.id   AF-A0AAD5JLH1-F1
#
_cell.length_a   1.000
_cell.length_b   1.000
_cell.length_c   1.000
_cell.angle_alpha   90.00
_cell.angle_beta   90.00
_cell.angle_gamma   90.00
#
_symmetry.space_group_name_H-M   'P 1'
#
loop_
_entity.id
_entity.type
_entity.pdbx_description
1 polymer ?
#
loop_
_entity_poly.entity_id
_entity_poly.type
_entity_poly.pdbx_seq_one_letter_code
_entity_poly.pdbx_strand_id
1 'polypeptide(L)'
;MMNDTNINDNTNNDYYLFDIFLPFDILVNIISHLDPHDCLTCMTVCSSWYTTIPHYAHNVWNKIQLSGTVKRQQKMFKDRRVKRLLGTHVKHVALKNFQEPSFYGIMQTLIDFKCTEIEHLGEERKRDQYGGGWMDIIQLK
;
A
#
# COMPACT_ATOMS: atom_id res chain seq x y z
N MET A 1 33.73 37.45 22.55
CA MET A 1 33.79 36.20 21.76
C MET A 1 32.96 35.16 22.48
N MET A 2 31.99 34.58 21.76
CA MET A 2 31.24 33.33 22.03
C MET A 2 30.28 33.34 23.24
N ASN A 3 29.07 32.80 23.17
CA ASN A 3 28.09 32.59 22.10
C ASN A 3 26.78 32.24 22.84
N ASP A 4 25.66 32.68 22.28
CA ASP A 4 24.30 32.42 22.75
C ASP A 4 23.89 30.94 22.77
N THR A 5 22.75 30.72 23.43
CA THR A 5 21.81 29.59 23.29
C THR A 5 22.19 28.25 23.90
N ASN A 6 21.87 28.11 25.20
CA ASN A 6 21.46 26.83 25.77
C ASN A 6 20.00 26.55 25.36
N ILE A 7 19.80 26.09 24.12
CA ILE A 7 18.57 25.41 23.70
C ILE A 7 18.65 24.02 24.31
N ASN A 8 18.13 23.90 25.54
CA ASN A 8 18.05 22.63 26.21
C ASN A 8 17.01 21.77 25.47
N ASP A 9 17.52 20.72 24.86
CA ASP A 9 16.86 19.58 24.25
C ASP A 9 15.45 19.29 24.77
N ASN A 10 14.43 19.84 24.11
CA ASN A 10 13.09 19.26 24.12
C ASN A 10 13.01 18.26 22.95
N THR A 11 13.82 17.22 23.04
CA THR A 11 13.90 16.15 22.05
C THR A 11 12.65 15.28 22.14
N ASN A 12 11.67 15.56 21.27
CA ASN A 12 10.97 14.60 20.42
C ASN A 12 10.74 13.17 20.97
N ASN A 13 10.33 13.01 22.22
CA ASN A 13 10.19 11.70 22.87
C ASN A 13 8.79 11.06 22.73
N ASP A 14 7.86 11.66 21.98
CA ASP A 14 6.46 11.20 21.95
C ASP A 14 6.14 10.13 20.89
N TYR A 15 7.11 9.65 20.11
CA TYR A 15 6.84 8.74 18.98
C TYR A 15 7.16 7.26 19.23
N TYR A 16 7.53 6.86 20.45
CA TYR A 16 7.80 5.45 20.78
C TYR A 16 6.57 4.61 21.08
N LEU A 17 5.35 5.18 20.94
CA LEU A 17 4.12 4.49 21.36
C LEU A 17 3.87 3.16 20.61
N PHE A 18 4.33 3.06 19.35
CA PHE A 18 4.22 1.84 18.55
C PHE A 18 5.18 0.73 18.98
N ASP A 19 6.33 1.08 19.55
CA ASP A 19 7.41 0.12 19.82
C ASP A 19 7.46 -0.36 21.29
N ILE A 20 6.80 0.33 22.22
CA ILE A 20 6.96 0.06 23.67
C ILE A 20 5.77 -0.64 24.34
N PHE A 21 4.54 -0.55 23.81
CA PHE A 21 3.35 -0.96 24.60
C PHE A 21 2.39 -1.96 23.98
N LEU A 22 2.37 -2.16 22.66
CA LEU A 22 1.40 -3.06 22.01
C LEU A 22 2.08 -4.26 21.36
N PRO A 23 1.64 -5.51 21.65
CA PRO A 23 2.11 -6.69 20.94
C PRO A 23 1.83 -6.60 19.43
N PHE A 24 2.67 -7.27 18.63
CA PHE A 24 2.57 -7.31 17.18
C PHE A 24 1.15 -7.62 16.69
N ASP A 25 0.51 -8.66 17.25
CA ASP A 25 -0.83 -9.10 16.83
C ASP A 25 -1.92 -8.04 17.09
N ILE A 26 -1.77 -7.26 18.16
CA ILE A 26 -2.70 -6.17 18.48
C ILE A 26 -2.55 -5.04 17.46
N LEU A 27 -1.32 -4.70 17.08
CA LEU A 27 -1.06 -3.71 16.05
C LEU A 27 -1.58 -4.16 14.69
N VAL A 28 -1.35 -5.42 14.30
CA VAL A 28 -1.95 -6.00 13.09
C VAL A 28 -3.47 -5.88 13.12
N ASN A 29 -4.09 -6.22 14.24
CA ASN A 29 -5.55 -6.14 14.37
C ASN A 29 -6.07 -4.71 14.23
N ILE A 30 -5.44 -3.74 14.89
CA ILE A 30 -5.79 -2.31 14.77
C ILE A 30 -5.64 -1.85 13.32
N ILE A 31 -4.49 -2.13 12.70
CA ILE A 31 -4.20 -1.71 11.32
C ILE A 31 -5.14 -2.41 10.32
N SER A 32 -5.60 -3.62 10.61
CA SER A 32 -6.54 -4.35 9.72
C SER A 32 -7.89 -3.66 9.53
N HIS A 33 -8.25 -2.73 10.41
CA HIS A 33 -9.46 -1.92 10.28
C HIS A 33 -9.26 -0.65 9.44
N LEU A 34 -8.02 -0.34 9.06
CA LEU A 34 -7.71 0.80 8.21
C LEU A 34 -7.84 0.44 6.74
N ASP A 35 -8.17 1.43 5.93
CA ASP A 35 -8.07 1.29 4.48
C ASP A 35 -6.61 1.55 4.01
N PRO A 36 -6.28 1.21 2.74
CA PRO A 36 -4.93 1.44 2.21
C PRO A 36 -4.48 2.91 2.23
N HIS A 37 -5.41 3.86 2.11
CA HIS A 37 -5.09 5.29 2.12
C HIS A 37 -4.74 5.76 3.53
N ASP A 38 -5.47 5.30 4.53
CA ASP A 38 -5.19 5.58 5.94
C ASP A 38 -3.84 4.98 6.35
N CYS A 39 -3.50 3.78 5.88
CA CYS A 39 -2.16 3.22 6.07
C CYS A 39 -1.04 4.13 5.52
N LEU A 40 -1.23 4.70 4.33
CA LEU A 40 -0.28 5.66 3.74
C LEU A 40 -0.19 6.97 4.55
N THR A 41 -1.30 7.37 5.16
CA THR A 41 -1.39 8.57 6.01
C THR A 41 -0.69 8.34 7.35
N CYS A 42 -0.86 7.17 7.97
CA CYS A 42 -0.14 6.74 9.17
C CYS A 42 1.39 6.83 8.97
N MET A 43 1.89 6.46 7.79
CA MET A 43 3.31 6.58 7.46
C MET A 43 3.84 8.03 7.40
N THR A 44 2.98 9.05 7.48
CA THR A 44 3.40 10.47 7.51
C THR A 44 3.48 11.06 8.91
N VAL A 45 3.02 10.34 9.92
CA VAL A 45 2.97 10.82 11.31
C VAL A 45 4.37 11.05 11.86
N CYS A 46 5.25 10.04 11.77
CA CYS A 46 6.64 10.14 12.22
C CYS A 46 7.53 9.11 11.52
N SER A 47 8.85 9.21 11.73
CA SER A 47 9.85 8.31 11.14
C SER A 47 9.68 6.86 11.60
N SER A 48 9.34 6.63 12.88
CA SER A 48 9.07 5.27 13.40
C SER A 48 7.90 4.64 12.65
N TRP A 49 6.76 5.33 12.55
CA TRP A 49 5.58 4.83 11.82
C TRP A 49 5.86 4.60 10.34
N TYR A 50 6.65 5.48 9.71
CA TYR A 50 7.08 5.28 8.32
C TYR A 50 7.85 3.96 8.12
N THR A 51 8.56 3.48 9.15
CA THR A 51 9.27 2.20 9.11
C THR A 51 8.44 1.00 9.58
N THR A 52 7.56 1.19 10.55
CA THR A 52 6.86 0.08 11.22
C THR A 52 5.53 -0.29 10.57
N ILE A 53 4.73 0.70 10.13
CA ILE A 53 3.41 0.47 9.50
C ILE A 53 3.45 -0.57 8.37
N PRO A 54 4.45 -0.59 7.46
CA PRO A 54 4.51 -1.60 6.41
C PRO A 54 4.45 -3.05 6.91
N HIS A 55 5.07 -3.34 8.06
CA HIS A 55 5.08 -4.69 8.62
C HIS A 55 3.71 -5.14 9.15
N TYR A 56 2.92 -4.20 9.65
CA TYR A 56 1.58 -4.48 10.20
C TYR A 56 0.48 -4.40 9.13
N ALA A 57 0.71 -3.68 8.04
CA ALA A 57 -0.28 -3.40 7.00
C ALA A 57 -0.33 -4.46 5.88
N HIS A 58 0.47 -5.54 5.95
CA HIS A 58 0.49 -6.59 4.92
C HIS A 58 -0.91 -7.17 4.63
N ASN A 59 -1.74 -7.37 5.65
CA ASN A 59 -3.10 -7.90 5.46
C ASN A 59 -4.03 -6.89 4.76
N VAL A 60 -3.82 -5.59 4.96
CA VAL A 60 -4.58 -4.54 4.27
C VAL A 60 -4.15 -4.44 2.81
N TRP A 61 -2.86 -4.62 2.54
CA TRP A 61 -2.26 -4.54 1.21
C TRP A 61 -2.19 -5.88 0.46
N ASN A 62 -2.71 -6.96 1.04
CA ASN A 62 -2.78 -8.26 0.37
C ASN A 62 -3.66 -8.22 -0.90
N LYS A 63 -4.53 -7.21 -0.99
CA LYS A 63 -5.45 -6.98 -2.09
C LYS A 63 -5.30 -5.56 -2.60
N ILE A 64 -4.97 -5.42 -3.87
CA ILE A 64 -4.79 -4.13 -4.53
C ILE A 64 -5.85 -3.97 -5.60
N GLN A 65 -6.53 -2.83 -5.57
CA GLN A 65 -7.43 -2.42 -6.62
C GLN A 65 -6.82 -1.25 -7.38
N LEU A 66 -6.36 -1.52 -8.60
CA LEU A 66 -5.88 -0.50 -9.50
C LEU A 66 -7.05 -0.09 -10.38
N SER A 67 -7.30 1.22 -10.48
CA SER A 67 -8.37 1.75 -11.33
C SER A 67 -8.01 3.10 -11.92
N GLY A 68 -8.48 3.35 -13.13
CA GLY A 68 -8.29 4.62 -13.82
C GLY A 68 -7.07 4.66 -14.74
N THR A 69 -6.61 5.86 -15.08
CA THR A 69 -5.64 6.04 -16.15
C THR A 69 -4.23 5.60 -15.75
N VAL A 70 -3.43 5.21 -16.75
CA VAL A 70 -1.99 4.89 -16.59
C VAL A 70 -1.24 5.97 -15.82
N LYS A 71 -1.51 7.25 -16.13
CA LYS A 71 -0.86 8.38 -15.46
C LYS A 71 -1.13 8.39 -13.96
N ARG A 72 -2.36 8.06 -13.53
CA ARG A 72 -2.72 7.99 -12.11
C ARG A 72 -1.96 6.86 -11.43
N GLN A 73 -1.87 5.70 -12.07
CA GLN A 73 -1.16 4.54 -11.50
C GLN A 73 0.35 4.78 -11.43
N GLN A 74 0.94 5.33 -12.48
CA GLN A 74 2.35 5.73 -12.44
C GLN A 74 2.63 6.75 -11.33
N LYS A 75 1.72 7.69 -11.07
CA LYS A 75 1.86 8.62 -9.95
C LYS A 75 1.82 7.88 -8.60
N MET A 76 0.90 6.93 -8.43
CA MET A 76 0.80 6.10 -7.23
C MET A 76 2.09 5.29 -7.01
N PHE A 77 2.58 4.58 -8.02
CA PHE A 77 3.79 3.76 -7.92
C PHE A 77 5.09 4.57 -7.78
N LYS A 78 5.07 5.87 -8.08
CA LYS A 78 6.18 6.78 -7.78
C LYS A 78 6.24 7.15 -6.30
N ASP A 79 5.15 7.02 -5.55
CA ASP A 79 5.14 7.28 -4.12
C ASP A 79 6.00 6.25 -3.38
N ARG A 80 7.02 6.73 -2.67
CA ARG A 80 7.96 5.88 -1.93
C ARG A 80 7.27 5.05 -0.84
N ARG A 81 6.17 5.54 -0.27
CA ARG A 81 5.41 4.82 0.77
C ARG A 81 4.73 3.58 0.20
N VAL A 82 4.11 3.72 -0.97
CA VAL A 82 3.48 2.60 -1.68
C VAL A 82 4.50 1.51 -1.94
N LYS A 83 5.72 1.85 -2.35
CA LYS A 83 6.79 0.86 -2.57
C LYS A 83 7.13 0.02 -1.34
N ARG A 84 6.93 0.56 -0.13
CA ARG A 84 7.18 -0.18 1.12
C ARG A 84 6.02 -1.08 1.51
N LEU A 85 4.82 -0.74 1.09
CA LEU A 85 3.59 -1.49 1.37
C LEU A 85 3.32 -2.58 0.31
N LEU A 86 4.09 -2.62 -0.77
CA LEU A 86 4.02 -3.66 -1.78
C LEU A 86 5.12 -4.70 -1.58
N GLY A 87 4.83 -5.94 -1.95
CA GLY A 87 5.78 -7.04 -1.85
C GLY A 87 5.12 -8.39 -2.12
N THR A 88 5.77 -9.46 -1.66
CA THR A 88 5.33 -10.84 -1.89
C THR A 88 3.98 -11.16 -1.22
N HIS A 89 3.59 -10.41 -0.19
CA HIS A 89 2.30 -10.59 0.49
C HIS A 89 1.08 -10.18 -0.36
N VAL A 90 1.29 -9.51 -1.49
CA VAL A 90 0.22 -9.11 -2.41
C VAL A 90 -0.25 -10.32 -3.19
N LYS A 91 -1.47 -10.79 -2.91
CA LYS A 91 -2.06 -12.01 -3.48
C LYS A 91 -3.18 -11.74 -4.47
N HIS A 92 -3.92 -10.64 -4.28
CA HIS A 92 -5.09 -10.34 -5.07
C HIS A 92 -4.93 -9.00 -5.78
N VAL A 93 -4.89 -9.00 -7.11
CA VAL A 93 -4.80 -7.78 -7.90
C VAL A 93 -6.04 -7.67 -8.78
N ALA A 94 -6.80 -6.60 -8.57
CA ALA A 94 -7.95 -6.27 -9.41
C ALA A 94 -7.61 -5.04 -10.26
N LEU A 95 -7.70 -5.20 -11.57
CA LEU A 95 -7.46 -4.15 -12.56
C LEU A 95 -8.80 -3.70 -13.12
N LYS A 96 -9.21 -2.46 -12.84
CA LYS A 96 -10.46 -1.91 -13.38
C LYS A 96 -10.20 -0.93 -14.52
N ASN A 97 -10.84 -1.18 -15.67
CA ASN A 97 -10.81 -0.31 -16.86
C ASN A 97 -9.40 -0.08 -17.45
N PHE A 98 -8.58 -1.12 -17.56
CA PHE A 98 -7.28 -1.03 -18.23
C PHE A 98 -7.38 -1.42 -19.71
N GLN A 99 -6.59 -0.74 -20.54
CA GLN A 99 -6.38 -1.11 -21.95
C GLN A 99 -5.16 -2.04 -22.03
N GLU A 100 -5.08 -2.93 -23.03
CA GLU A 100 -3.98 -3.90 -23.14
C GLU A 100 -2.56 -3.30 -23.03
N PRO A 101 -2.22 -2.17 -23.67
CA PRO A 101 -0.85 -1.62 -23.56
C PRO A 101 -0.51 -1.18 -22.14
N SER A 102 -1.52 -0.76 -21.37
CA SER A 102 -1.36 -0.35 -19.98
C SER A 102 -1.26 -1.50 -18.99
N PHE A 103 -1.85 -2.64 -19.34
CA PHE A 103 -1.85 -3.84 -18.51
C PHE A 103 -0.42 -4.34 -18.30
N TYR A 104 0.34 -4.54 -19.38
CA TYR A 104 1.71 -5.05 -19.30
C TYR A 104 2.64 -4.12 -18.50
N GLY A 105 2.51 -2.80 -18.68
CA GLY A 105 3.31 -1.84 -17.90
C GLY A 105 3.04 -1.92 -16.40
N ILE A 106 1.80 -2.20 -16.01
CA ILE A 106 1.44 -2.36 -14.59
C ILE A 106 1.91 -3.72 -14.07
N MET A 107 1.78 -4.80 -14.84
CA MET A 107 2.31 -6.10 -14.46
C MET A 107 3.82 -6.04 -14.25
N GLN A 108 4.57 -5.39 -15.15
CA GLN A 108 6.00 -5.18 -14.97
C GLN A 108 6.29 -4.39 -13.69
N THR A 109 5.51 -3.34 -13.43
CA THR A 109 5.66 -2.53 -12.20
C THR A 109 5.42 -3.37 -10.93
N LEU A 110 4.42 -4.26 -10.93
CA LEU A 110 4.17 -5.16 -9.80
C LEU A 110 5.30 -6.17 -9.60
N ILE A 111 5.88 -6.70 -10.69
CA ILE A 111 7.06 -7.58 -10.64
C ILE A 111 8.27 -6.82 -10.07
N ASP A 112 8.49 -5.58 -10.48
CA ASP A 112 9.56 -4.73 -9.96
C ASP A 112 9.42 -4.48 -8.45
N PHE A 113 8.17 -4.46 -7.95
CA PHE A 113 7.86 -4.38 -6.51
C PHE A 113 7.79 -5.73 -5.80
N LYS A 114 8.23 -6.83 -6.44
CA LYS A 114 8.23 -8.18 -5.86
C LYS A 114 6.84 -8.73 -5.51
N CYS A 115 5.79 -8.23 -6.15
CA CYS A 115 4.45 -8.83 -6.08
C CYS A 115 4.41 -10.08 -6.98
N THR A 116 5.13 -11.14 -6.59
CA THR A 116 5.31 -12.35 -7.41
C THR A 116 4.36 -13.49 -7.02
N GLU A 117 3.71 -13.42 -5.85
CA GLU A 117 2.80 -14.45 -5.33
C GLU A 117 1.33 -14.08 -5.59
N ILE A 118 1.04 -13.49 -6.75
CA ILE A 118 -0.33 -13.10 -7.12
C ILE A 118 -1.12 -14.38 -7.45
N GLU A 119 -2.02 -14.75 -6.56
CA GLU A 119 -2.92 -15.90 -6.71
C GLU A 119 -4.14 -15.55 -7.60
N HIS A 120 -4.61 -14.30 -7.52
CA HIS A 120 -5.81 -13.86 -8.22
C HIS A 120 -5.55 -12.58 -9.00
N LEU A 121 -5.70 -12.65 -10.32
CA LEU A 121 -5.69 -11.49 -11.20
C LEU A 121 -7.08 -11.33 -11.82
N GLY A 122 -7.80 -10.27 -11.42
CA GLY A 122 -9.14 -9.99 -11.93
C GLY A 122 -9.15 -8.75 -12.82
N GLU A 123 -9.79 -8.84 -13.99
CA GLU A 123 -10.14 -7.66 -14.78
C GLU A 123 -11.61 -7.28 -14.51
N GLU A 124 -11.85 -6.09 -13.98
CA GLU A 124 -13.21 -5.57 -13.83
C GLU A 124 -13.50 -4.59 -14.96
N ARG A 125 -14.14 -5.10 -16.02
CA ARG A 125 -14.64 -4.28 -17.13
C ARG A 125 -15.95 -3.60 -16.70
N LYS A 126 -16.06 -2.29 -16.93
CA LYS A 126 -17.34 -1.58 -16.76
C LYS A 126 -18.39 -2.21 -17.68
N ARG A 127 -19.58 -2.42 -17.13
CA ARG A 127 -20.77 -2.91 -17.84
C ARG A 127 -21.08 -2.03 -19.04
N ASP A 128 -21.25 -2.64 -20.21
CA ASP A 128 -22.17 -2.11 -21.21
C ASP A 128 -23.58 -2.17 -20.60
N GLN A 129 -24.48 -1.27 -20.98
CA GLN A 129 -25.72 -0.91 -20.27
C GLN A 129 -26.79 -2.04 -20.12
N TYR A 130 -26.45 -3.32 -20.35
CA TYR A 130 -27.37 -4.46 -20.26
C TYR A 130 -26.78 -5.56 -19.37
N GLY A 131 -27.23 -5.59 -18.10
CA GLY A 131 -27.36 -6.77 -17.24
C GLY A 131 -26.22 -7.79 -17.10
N GLY A 132 -25.62 -7.86 -15.90
CA GLY A 132 -24.87 -9.03 -15.41
C GLY A 132 -23.35 -8.93 -15.51
N GLY A 133 -22.69 -8.36 -14.49
CA GLY A 133 -21.23 -8.32 -14.44
C GLY A 133 -20.67 -9.67 -13.99
N TRP A 134 -19.93 -10.34 -14.88
CA TRP A 134 -19.06 -11.45 -14.53
C TRP A 134 -17.73 -10.89 -14.03
N MET A 135 -17.25 -11.37 -12.88
CA MET A 135 -15.82 -11.26 -12.54
C MET A 135 -15.11 -12.37 -13.31
N ASP A 136 -14.34 -12.03 -14.34
CA ASP A 136 -13.35 -12.94 -14.87
C ASP A 136 -12.16 -12.92 -13.89
N ILE A 137 -12.23 -13.80 -12.88
CA ILE A 137 -11.09 -14.09 -12.02
C ILE A 137 -10.19 -15.03 -12.81
N ILE A 138 -9.11 -14.49 -13.38
CA ILE A 138 -8.03 -15.32 -13.88
C ILE A 138 -7.26 -15.81 -12.66
N GLN A 139 -7.50 -17.06 -12.26
CA GLN A 139 -6.63 -17.76 -11.32
C GLN A 139 -5.33 -18.07 -12.05
N LEU A 140 -4.23 -17.49 -11.59
CA LEU A 140 -2.90 -17.86 -12.05
C LEU A 140 -2.53 -19.13 -11.27
N LYS A 141 -2.59 -20.29 -11.94
CA LYS A 141 -2.16 -21.58 -11.39
C LYS A 141 -0.64 -21.67 -11.33
#